data_AF-A0A2G9S1D5-F1
#
_entry.id   AF-A0A2G9S1D5-F1
#
_cell.length_a   1.000
_cell.length_b   1.000
_cell.length_c   1.000
_cell.angle_alpha   90.00
_cell.angle_beta   90.00
_cell.angle_gamma   90.00
#
_symmetry.space_group_name_H-M   'P 1'
#
loop_
_entity.id
_entity.type
_entity.pdbx_description
1 polymer ?
#
loop_
_entity_poly.entity_id
_entity_poly.type
_entity_poly.pdbx_seq_one_letter_code
_entity_poly.pdbx_strand_id
1 'polypeptide(L)'
;MASDNLQCVAGEIVTSDNLQRVAGDVVASDNTQCVAGEIVASDNLHRVAGDVVASDNPQHVAGDIVASDNPQHVAGDIVASDNPQCVAGDIVASDNPQHVASDMASDNPQCVAGDVASDNPQRVASDNPQRVASDNPQRVAGDNPQCVESDSPQHVASDNPQPVASDNPQRVA
;
A
#
# COMPACT_ATOMS: atom_id res chain seq x y z
N MET A 1 -17.94 28.91 -14.86
CA MET A 1 -18.90 27.78 -14.88
C MET A 1 -18.21 26.67 -15.63
N ALA A 2 -17.53 25.77 -14.94
CA ALA A 2 -16.97 24.56 -15.52
C ALA A 2 -17.78 23.36 -15.01
N SER A 3 -19.11 23.46 -15.13
CA SER A 3 -20.04 22.51 -14.54
C SER A 3 -20.32 21.37 -15.50
N ASP A 4 -19.28 20.65 -15.91
CA ASP A 4 -19.46 19.60 -16.90
C ASP A 4 -19.37 18.24 -16.19
N ASN A 5 -20.53 17.77 -15.74
CA ASN A 5 -20.73 16.36 -15.38
C ASN A 5 -20.69 15.54 -16.68
N LEU A 6 -19.53 15.02 -17.10
CA LEU A 6 -19.44 14.20 -18.32
C LEU A 6 -19.75 12.74 -17.99
N GLN A 7 -20.68 12.15 -18.75
CA GLN A 7 -21.14 10.78 -18.50
C GLN A 7 -20.35 9.70 -19.24
N CYS A 8 -19.84 10.01 -20.44
CA CYS A 8 -19.05 9.10 -21.27
C CYS A 8 -18.07 9.90 -22.12
N VAL A 9 -16.77 9.76 -21.86
CA VAL A 9 -15.72 10.47 -22.58
C VAL A 9 -14.70 9.47 -23.10
N ALA A 10 -14.22 9.70 -24.32
CA ALA A 10 -13.10 8.98 -24.88
C ALA A 10 -12.00 9.98 -25.25
N GLY A 11 -10.75 9.66 -24.91
CA GLY A 11 -9.60 10.53 -25.07
C GLY A 11 -9.19 11.24 -23.78
N GLU A 12 -8.19 12.11 -23.91
CA GLU A 12 -7.58 12.86 -22.82
C GLU A 12 -8.53 13.94 -22.26
N ILE A 13 -8.60 14.04 -20.94
CA ILE A 13 -9.34 15.07 -20.21
C ILE A 13 -8.34 15.84 -19.35
N VAL A 14 -8.34 17.17 -19.42
CA VAL A 14 -7.32 18.00 -18.75
C VAL A 14 -7.83 18.73 -17.50
N THR A 15 -9.16 18.90 -17.36
CA THR A 15 -9.81 19.43 -16.14
C THR A 15 -11.30 19.06 -16.17
N SER A 16 -11.88 18.51 -15.09
CA SER A 16 -13.34 18.32 -14.96
C SER A 16 -13.78 18.16 -13.50
N ASP A 17 -14.96 18.70 -13.15
CA ASP A 17 -15.51 18.55 -11.80
C ASP A 17 -15.94 17.09 -11.53
N ASN A 18 -16.80 16.51 -12.37
CA ASN A 18 -17.24 15.12 -12.19
C ASN A 18 -17.27 14.32 -13.50
N LEU A 19 -16.64 13.15 -13.49
CA LEU A 19 -16.55 12.24 -14.61
C LEU A 19 -17.17 10.89 -14.24
N GLN A 20 -18.14 10.41 -15.03
CA GLN A 20 -18.73 9.09 -14.75
C GLN A 20 -17.98 7.95 -15.43
N ARG A 21 -17.61 8.09 -16.70
CA ARG A 21 -16.91 7.04 -17.46
C ARG A 21 -15.93 7.66 -18.44
N VAL A 22 -14.67 7.33 -18.30
CA VAL A 22 -13.58 7.77 -19.17
C VAL A 22 -12.85 6.56 -19.74
N ALA A 23 -12.65 6.56 -21.05
CA ALA A 23 -11.72 5.68 -21.74
C ALA A 23 -10.59 6.54 -22.33
N GLY A 24 -9.49 6.66 -21.60
CA GLY A 24 -8.43 7.62 -21.84
C GLY A 24 -7.92 8.22 -20.54
N ASP A 25 -6.92 9.09 -20.67
CA ASP A 25 -6.20 9.62 -19.51
C ASP A 25 -6.92 10.85 -18.95
N VAL A 26 -6.87 10.99 -17.62
CA VAL A 26 -7.47 12.11 -16.89
C VAL A 26 -6.38 12.86 -16.16
N VAL A 27 -6.27 14.15 -16.44
CA VAL A 27 -5.47 15.11 -15.68
C VAL A 27 -6.44 16.03 -14.95
N ALA A 28 -6.27 16.17 -13.63
CA ALA A 28 -7.05 17.05 -12.76
C ALA A 28 -8.57 16.82 -12.78
N SER A 29 -9.09 16.07 -11.79
CA SER A 29 -10.54 15.94 -11.58
C SER A 29 -10.93 15.88 -10.09
N ASP A 30 -12.06 16.49 -9.71
CA ASP A 30 -12.51 16.41 -8.31
C ASP A 30 -13.10 15.02 -8.02
N ASN A 31 -13.88 14.47 -8.94
CA ASN A 31 -14.54 13.18 -8.72
C ASN A 31 -14.66 12.36 -10.00
N THR A 32 -14.10 11.16 -9.99
CA THR A 32 -14.20 10.23 -11.11
C THR A 32 -14.72 8.86 -10.68
N GLN A 33 -15.73 8.37 -11.38
CA GLN A 33 -16.39 7.10 -11.06
C GLN A 33 -15.68 5.91 -11.71
N CYS A 34 -15.36 5.98 -13.01
CA CYS A 34 -14.72 4.89 -13.75
C CYS A 34 -13.75 5.45 -14.79
N VAL A 35 -12.46 5.08 -14.70
CA VAL A 35 -11.45 5.35 -15.74
C VAL A 35 -10.81 4.05 -16.20
N ALA A 36 -10.63 3.94 -17.51
CA ALA A 36 -9.70 3.00 -18.12
C ALA A 36 -8.62 3.83 -18.83
N GLY A 37 -7.47 3.99 -18.18
CA GLY A 37 -6.44 4.97 -18.53
C GLY A 37 -5.69 5.46 -17.30
N GLU A 38 -4.69 6.30 -17.52
CA GLU A 38 -3.91 6.91 -16.44
C GLU A 38 -4.66 8.08 -15.82
N ILE A 39 -4.45 8.30 -14.52
CA ILE A 39 -4.96 9.48 -13.81
C ILE A 39 -3.82 10.24 -13.19
N VAL A 40 -3.81 11.57 -13.36
CA VAL A 40 -2.88 12.49 -12.70
C VAL A 40 -3.69 13.56 -11.98
N ALA A 41 -3.49 13.70 -10.67
CA ALA A 41 -4.18 14.65 -9.80
C ALA A 41 -5.71 14.42 -9.76
N SER A 42 -6.22 13.75 -8.72
CA SER A 42 -7.67 13.64 -8.50
C SER A 42 -8.07 13.47 -7.04
N ASP A 43 -9.17 14.08 -6.61
CA ASP A 43 -9.55 14.08 -5.18
C ASP A 43 -10.37 12.86 -4.75
N ASN A 44 -11.21 12.30 -5.63
CA ASN A 44 -12.03 11.14 -5.29
C ASN A 44 -12.21 10.23 -6.49
N LEU A 45 -11.84 8.96 -6.31
CA LEU A 45 -11.78 8.02 -7.40
C LEU A 45 -12.40 6.69 -7.01
N HIS A 46 -13.42 6.25 -7.74
CA HIS A 46 -14.13 5.03 -7.38
C HIS A 46 -13.50 3.78 -8.00
N ARG A 47 -13.23 3.79 -9.32
CA ARG A 47 -12.63 2.66 -10.04
C ARG A 47 -11.69 3.11 -11.14
N VAL A 48 -10.48 2.57 -11.14
CA VAL A 48 -9.49 2.74 -12.21
C VAL A 48 -8.93 1.41 -12.66
N ALA A 49 -8.84 1.27 -13.97
CA ALA A 49 -7.99 0.28 -14.61
C ALA A 49 -6.85 1.04 -15.33
N GLY A 50 -5.70 1.13 -14.67
CA GLY A 50 -4.60 2.02 -15.03
C GLY A 50 -3.94 2.63 -13.79
N ASP A 51 -2.85 3.36 -14.03
CA ASP A 51 -2.03 3.92 -12.96
C ASP A 51 -2.58 5.27 -12.48
N VAL A 52 -2.33 5.58 -11.22
CA VAL A 52 -2.81 6.80 -10.56
C VAL A 52 -1.65 7.54 -9.95
N VAL A 53 -1.51 8.82 -10.29
CA VAL A 53 -0.48 9.71 -9.76
C VAL A 53 -1.15 10.86 -9.02
N ALA A 54 -0.77 11.08 -7.76
CA ALA A 54 -1.31 12.11 -6.88
C ALA A 54 -2.84 12.03 -6.78
N SER A 55 -3.35 11.24 -5.84
CA SER A 55 -4.79 11.21 -5.60
C SER A 55 -5.18 11.15 -4.13
N ASP A 56 -6.31 11.76 -3.82
CA ASP A 56 -6.94 11.62 -2.53
C ASP A 56 -7.97 10.47 -2.61
N ASN A 57 -7.93 9.60 -1.62
CA ASN A 57 -8.91 8.55 -1.34
C ASN A 57 -9.38 7.70 -2.54
N PRO A 58 -8.48 7.08 -3.34
CA PRO A 58 -8.89 6.18 -4.40
C PRO A 58 -9.42 4.85 -3.81
N GLN A 59 -10.58 4.41 -4.27
CA GLN A 59 -11.27 3.25 -3.70
C GLN A 59 -10.82 1.93 -4.33
N HIS A 60 -10.80 1.83 -5.67
CA HIS A 60 -10.37 0.64 -6.39
C HIS A 60 -9.44 1.02 -7.54
N VAL A 61 -8.18 0.61 -7.46
CA VAL A 61 -7.19 0.81 -8.51
C VAL A 61 -6.64 -0.55 -8.93
N ALA A 62 -6.81 -0.87 -10.21
CA ALA A 62 -6.18 -1.99 -10.87
C ALA A 62 -5.01 -1.47 -11.72
N GLY A 63 -3.94 -1.11 -11.02
CA GLY A 63 -2.74 -0.44 -11.52
C GLY A 63 -1.91 0.06 -10.35
N ASP A 64 -0.81 0.74 -10.65
CA ASP A 64 0.10 1.25 -9.63
C ASP A 64 -0.32 2.65 -9.17
N ILE A 65 0.06 3.00 -7.93
CA ILE A 65 -0.19 4.33 -7.36
C ILE A 65 1.11 5.03 -7.02
N VAL A 66 1.24 6.28 -7.47
CA VAL A 66 2.35 7.18 -7.12
C VAL A 66 1.81 8.36 -6.32
N ALA A 67 2.07 8.39 -5.02
CA ALA A 67 1.58 9.40 -4.07
C ALA A 67 0.05 9.40 -3.94
N SER A 68 -0.46 8.94 -2.80
CA SER A 68 -1.89 9.00 -2.52
C SER A 68 -2.23 9.06 -1.03
N ASP A 69 -3.30 9.78 -0.71
CA ASP A 69 -3.85 9.81 0.64
C ASP A 69 -4.97 8.78 0.76
N ASN A 70 -4.84 7.81 1.66
CA ASN A 70 -5.85 6.83 2.03
C ASN A 70 -6.43 5.96 0.88
N PRO A 71 -5.62 5.28 0.06
CA PRO A 71 -6.11 4.34 -0.94
C PRO A 71 -6.71 3.08 -0.28
N GLN A 72 -7.85 2.59 -0.79
CA GLN A 72 -8.57 1.47 -0.16
C GLN A 72 -8.20 0.09 -0.72
N HIS A 73 -8.35 -0.12 -2.03
CA HIS A 73 -8.03 -1.38 -2.69
C HIS A 73 -7.15 -1.16 -3.91
N VAL A 74 -5.91 -1.59 -3.82
CA VAL A 74 -4.92 -1.46 -4.90
C VAL A 74 -4.44 -2.85 -5.29
N ALA A 75 -4.63 -3.19 -6.56
CA ALA A 75 -4.20 -4.45 -7.15
C ALA A 75 -2.87 -4.32 -7.92
N GLY A 76 -2.05 -3.33 -7.53
CA GLY A 76 -0.70 -3.05 -8.01
C GLY A 76 0.16 -2.52 -6.88
N ASP A 77 1.28 -1.91 -7.22
CA ASP A 77 2.27 -1.39 -6.27
C ASP A 77 1.94 0.06 -5.85
N ILE A 78 2.45 0.47 -4.69
CA ILE A 78 2.36 1.86 -4.20
C ILE A 78 3.75 2.42 -3.94
N VAL A 79 4.08 3.54 -4.57
CA VAL A 79 5.36 4.22 -4.34
C VAL A 79 5.38 5.03 -3.04
N ALA A 80 4.30 5.76 -2.77
CA ALA A 80 4.17 6.58 -1.56
C ALA A 80 2.69 6.72 -1.21
N SER A 81 2.31 6.51 0.05
CA SER A 81 0.94 6.74 0.48
C SER A 81 0.76 6.91 1.99
N ASP A 82 -0.20 7.75 2.36
CA ASP A 82 -0.69 7.85 3.73
C ASP A 82 -1.83 6.85 3.95
N ASN A 83 -1.65 5.90 4.88
CA ASN A 83 -2.71 5.00 5.36
C ASN A 83 -3.44 4.11 4.30
N PRO A 84 -2.72 3.37 3.44
CA PRO A 84 -3.35 2.43 2.51
C PRO A 84 -4.04 1.27 3.26
N GLN A 85 -5.22 0.86 2.80
CA GLN A 85 -6.01 -0.18 3.50
C GLN A 85 -5.66 -1.59 3.02
N CYS A 86 -5.75 -1.87 1.72
CA CYS A 86 -5.48 -3.18 1.13
C CYS A 86 -4.67 -3.05 -0.16
N VAL A 87 -3.44 -3.56 -0.14
CA VAL A 87 -2.52 -3.54 -1.28
C VAL A 87 -2.05 -4.94 -1.60
N ALA A 88 -2.24 -5.35 -2.84
CA ALA A 88 -1.78 -6.65 -3.31
C ALA A 88 -0.28 -6.63 -3.69
N GLY A 89 0.20 -5.52 -4.23
CA GLY A 89 1.60 -5.31 -4.60
C GLY A 89 2.47 -4.83 -3.45
N ASP A 90 3.67 -4.39 -3.82
CA ASP A 90 4.67 -3.86 -2.91
C ASP A 90 4.35 -2.41 -2.51
N ILE A 91 4.84 -1.99 -1.34
CA ILE A 91 4.78 -0.59 -0.90
C ILE A 91 6.18 -0.06 -0.64
N VAL A 92 6.60 0.95 -1.40
CA VAL A 92 7.94 1.54 -1.26
C VAL A 92 8.04 2.46 -0.05
N ALA A 93 6.99 3.22 0.28
CA ALA A 93 6.94 4.06 1.48
C ALA A 93 5.49 4.31 1.92
N SER A 94 5.20 4.18 3.21
CA SER A 94 3.90 4.53 3.78
C SER A 94 3.94 4.79 5.28
N ASP A 95 3.00 5.59 5.80
CA ASP A 95 2.85 5.84 7.23
C ASP A 95 2.19 4.65 7.97
N ASN A 96 0.86 4.47 7.83
CA ASN A 96 0.10 3.42 8.53
C ASN A 96 -0.67 2.47 7.59
N PRO A 97 0.03 1.63 6.82
CA PRO A 97 -0.61 0.64 5.96
C PRO A 97 -1.31 -0.45 6.80
N GLN A 98 -2.50 -0.89 6.38
CA GLN A 98 -3.26 -1.91 7.12
C GLN A 98 -2.96 -3.34 6.65
N HIS A 99 -3.19 -3.64 5.37
CA HIS A 99 -3.00 -4.98 4.81
C HIS A 99 -2.19 -4.91 3.52
N VAL A 100 -1.00 -5.52 3.54
CA VAL A 100 -0.12 -5.62 2.38
C VAL A 100 0.26 -7.07 2.14
N ALA A 101 0.00 -7.55 0.92
CA ALA A 101 0.23 -8.95 0.57
C ALA A 101 1.67 -9.24 0.13
N SER A 102 2.46 -8.21 -0.18
CA SER A 102 3.84 -8.32 -0.64
C SER A 102 4.79 -7.50 0.25
N ASP A 103 5.94 -7.11 -0.28
CA ASP A 103 7.02 -6.49 0.49
C ASP A 103 6.72 -5.02 0.76
N MET A 104 7.26 -4.48 1.86
CA MET A 104 6.98 -3.11 2.26
C MET A 104 8.08 -2.42 3.05
N ALA A 105 8.22 -1.11 2.81
CA ALA A 105 8.77 -0.19 3.80
C ALA A 105 7.73 0.82 4.30
N SER A 106 7.60 0.96 5.61
CA SER A 106 6.59 1.84 6.23
C SER A 106 6.88 2.13 7.71
N ASP A 107 6.30 3.19 8.28
CA ASP A 107 6.50 3.51 9.70
C ASP A 107 5.80 2.50 10.63
N ASN A 108 4.49 2.29 10.46
CA ASN A 108 3.66 1.54 11.40
C ASN A 108 2.62 0.64 10.70
N PRO A 109 3.08 -0.46 10.07
CA PRO A 109 2.19 -1.37 9.36
C PRO A 109 1.39 -2.28 10.31
N GLN A 110 0.13 -2.55 9.97
CA GLN A 110 -0.69 -3.45 10.78
C GLN A 110 -0.49 -4.93 10.44
N CYS A 111 -0.52 -5.29 9.16
CA CYS A 111 -0.40 -6.67 8.68
C CYS A 111 0.33 -6.74 7.34
N VAL A 112 1.42 -7.51 7.29
CA VAL A 112 2.22 -7.71 6.06
C VAL A 112 2.52 -9.18 5.85
N ALA A 113 2.44 -9.63 4.60
CA ALA A 113 2.74 -11.01 4.21
C ALA A 113 4.13 -11.21 3.55
N GLY A 114 4.79 -10.13 3.13
CA GLY A 114 6.16 -10.14 2.59
C GLY A 114 7.25 -9.70 3.57
N ASP A 115 8.39 -9.31 3.01
CA ASP A 115 9.50 -8.67 3.70
C ASP A 115 9.10 -7.27 4.19
N VAL A 116 9.64 -6.88 5.35
CA VAL A 116 9.27 -5.61 6.00
C VAL A 116 10.50 -4.86 6.49
N ALA A 117 10.57 -3.59 6.12
CA ALA A 117 11.40 -2.58 6.78
C ALA A 117 10.48 -1.55 7.46
N SER A 118 10.39 -1.58 8.80
CA SER A 118 9.46 -0.69 9.51
C SER A 118 9.83 -0.43 10.95
N ASP A 119 9.51 0.75 11.47
CA ASP A 119 9.76 1.09 12.88
C ASP A 119 8.90 0.21 13.82
N ASN A 120 7.59 0.15 13.59
CA ASN A 120 6.64 -0.45 14.55
C ASN A 120 5.53 -1.31 13.90
N PRO A 121 5.86 -2.50 13.35
CA PRO A 121 4.89 -3.40 12.76
C PRO A 121 4.07 -4.13 13.84
N GLN A 122 2.74 -4.18 13.68
CA GLN A 122 1.90 -4.96 14.60
C GLN A 122 1.97 -6.46 14.30
N ARG A 123 1.87 -6.85 13.03
CA ARG A 123 1.90 -8.26 12.62
C ARG A 123 2.63 -8.43 11.30
N VAL A 124 3.64 -9.30 11.31
CA VAL A 124 4.31 -9.79 10.11
C VAL A 124 4.09 -11.30 10.04
N ALA A 125 3.55 -11.79 8.93
CA ALA A 125 3.24 -13.19 8.71
C ALA A 125 3.71 -13.61 7.32
N SER A 126 4.91 -14.18 7.22
CA SER A 126 5.51 -14.54 5.93
C SER A 126 6.06 -15.96 5.96
N ASP A 127 5.79 -16.74 4.90
CA ASP A 127 6.21 -18.14 4.82
C ASP A 127 7.74 -18.26 4.67
N ASN A 128 8.40 -17.29 4.02
CA ASN A 128 9.85 -17.30 3.81
C ASN A 128 10.42 -15.87 3.59
N PRO A 129 10.35 -14.98 4.59
CA PRO A 129 10.90 -13.63 4.45
C PRO A 129 12.43 -13.69 4.39
N GLN A 130 13.03 -12.96 3.46
CA GLN A 130 14.48 -12.79 3.43
C GLN A 130 14.93 -11.87 4.56
N ARG A 131 14.18 -10.79 4.88
CA ARG A 131 14.55 -9.82 5.91
C ARG A 131 13.33 -9.18 6.58
N VAL A 132 13.31 -9.23 7.91
CA VAL A 132 12.47 -8.36 8.75
C VAL A 132 13.40 -7.44 9.52
N ALA A 133 13.38 -6.14 9.21
CA ALA A 133 14.11 -5.11 9.94
C ALA A 133 13.10 -4.21 10.66
N SER A 134 13.08 -4.27 12.00
CA SER A 134 12.14 -3.48 12.79
C SER A 134 12.57 -3.19 14.22
N ASP A 135 12.34 -1.95 14.67
CA ASP A 135 12.66 -1.53 16.03
C ASP A 135 11.78 -2.25 17.07
N ASN A 136 10.45 -2.30 16.89
CA ASN A 136 9.53 -2.78 17.92
C ASN A 136 8.33 -3.62 17.39
N PRO A 137 8.57 -4.82 16.84
CA PRO A 137 7.50 -5.67 16.33
C PRO A 137 6.69 -6.31 17.48
N GLN A 138 5.36 -6.23 17.39
CA GLN A 138 4.50 -6.92 18.37
C GLN A 138 4.45 -8.44 18.13
N ARG A 139 4.30 -8.86 16.86
CA ARG A 139 4.20 -10.27 16.48
C ARG A 139 4.86 -10.55 15.14
N VAL A 140 5.78 -11.50 15.13
CA VAL A 140 6.39 -12.05 13.91
C VAL A 140 6.13 -13.56 13.88
N ALA A 141 5.55 -14.04 12.78
CA ALA A 141 5.31 -15.47 12.54
C ALA A 141 5.77 -15.87 11.13
N GLY A 142 6.47 -17.01 10.99
CA GLY A 142 6.89 -17.50 9.68
C GLY A 142 7.65 -18.83 9.71
N ASP A 143 7.54 -19.58 8.63
CA ASP A 143 8.04 -20.96 8.56
C ASP A 143 9.57 -21.01 8.44
N ASN A 144 10.22 -20.02 7.80
CA ASN A 144 11.67 -19.99 7.58
C ASN A 144 12.27 -18.57 7.35
N PRO A 145 12.26 -17.67 8.35
CA PRO A 145 12.88 -16.35 8.21
C PRO A 145 14.40 -16.46 8.09
N GLN A 146 15.00 -15.81 7.09
CA GLN A 146 16.46 -15.85 6.89
C GLN A 146 17.22 -14.91 7.84
N CYS A 147 16.69 -13.70 8.08
CA CYS A 147 17.24 -12.72 9.03
C CYS A 147 16.12 -11.90 9.68
N VAL A 148 16.08 -11.86 11.01
CA VAL A 148 15.26 -10.93 11.78
C VAL A 148 16.20 -10.04 12.58
N GLU A 149 16.22 -8.74 12.27
CA GLU A 149 16.94 -7.70 13.01
C GLU A 149 15.91 -6.88 13.76
N SER A 150 15.90 -6.98 15.10
CA SER A 150 14.94 -6.24 15.91
C SER A 150 15.42 -5.84 17.29
N ASP A 151 15.22 -4.57 17.64
CA ASP A 151 15.67 -4.02 18.92
C ASP A 151 14.86 -4.55 20.11
N SER A 152 13.53 -4.73 19.97
CA SER A 152 12.67 -5.14 21.09
C SER A 152 11.41 -5.93 20.68
N PRO A 153 11.54 -7.17 20.18
CA PRO A 153 10.39 -7.99 19.81
C PRO A 153 9.60 -8.49 21.04
N GLN A 154 8.26 -8.41 20.98
CA GLN A 154 7.39 -8.95 22.03
C GLN A 154 7.15 -10.47 21.88
N HIS A 155 6.84 -10.92 20.65
CA HIS A 155 6.58 -12.33 20.35
C HIS A 155 7.09 -12.71 18.96
N VAL A 156 8.02 -13.66 18.93
CA VAL A 156 8.51 -14.31 17.70
C VAL A 156 8.19 -15.79 17.78
N ALA A 157 7.53 -16.32 16.75
CA ALA A 157 7.29 -17.76 16.56
C ALA A 157 7.80 -18.18 15.18
N SER A 158 8.69 -19.15 15.11
CA SER A 158 9.23 -19.62 13.84
C SER A 158 9.50 -21.13 13.87
N ASP A 159 9.12 -21.81 12.80
CA ASP A 159 9.27 -23.26 12.69
C ASP A 159 10.73 -23.67 12.34
N ASN A 160 11.55 -22.76 11.78
CA ASN A 160 12.96 -23.00 11.46
C ASN A 160 13.83 -21.71 11.41
N PRO A 161 14.15 -21.09 12.57
CA PRO A 161 14.87 -19.82 12.59
C PRO A 161 16.33 -19.94 12.10
N GLN A 162 16.74 -19.08 11.17
CA GLN A 162 18.15 -18.69 10.93
C GLN A 162 18.42 -17.35 11.67
N PRO A 163 19.66 -16.82 11.78
CA PRO A 163 20.10 -16.04 12.94
C PRO A 163 19.18 -14.83 13.25
N VAL A 164 18.60 -14.86 14.44
CA VAL A 164 17.84 -13.75 15.02
C VAL A 164 18.82 -12.86 15.79
N ALA A 165 19.00 -11.62 15.35
CA ALA A 165 19.74 -10.61 16.09
C ALA A 165 18.73 -9.73 16.83
N SER A 166 18.74 -9.80 18.16
CA SER A 166 17.89 -8.95 18.99
C SER A 166 18.62 -8.46 20.22
N ASP A 167 18.49 -7.16 20.49
CA ASP A 167 19.13 -6.49 21.61
C ASP A 167 18.37 -6.69 22.93
N ASN A 168 17.07 -7.03 22.90
CA ASN A 168 16.26 -7.20 24.11
C ASN A 168 15.02 -8.13 23.96
N PRO A 169 15.20 -9.45 23.77
CA PRO A 169 14.08 -10.37 23.56
C PRO A 169 13.28 -10.64 24.84
N GLN A 170 11.96 -10.46 24.82
CA GLN A 170 11.08 -10.79 25.96
C GLN A 170 10.63 -12.26 25.96
N ARG A 171 10.39 -12.87 24.78
CA ARG A 171 9.99 -14.27 24.65
C ARG A 171 10.21 -14.81 23.24
N VAL A 172 11.15 -15.74 23.08
CA VAL A 172 11.37 -16.55 21.87
C VAL A 172 10.83 -17.95 22.14
N ALA A 173 9.92 -18.45 21.30
CA ALA A 173 9.31 -19.77 21.45
C ALA A 173 9.36 -20.56 20.15
#